data_AF-A0AAE4C3V9-F1
#
_entry.id   AF-A0AAE4C3V9-F1
#
_cell.length_a   1.000
_cell.length_b   1.000
_cell.length_c   1.000
_cell.angle_alpha   90.00
_cell.angle_beta   90.00
_cell.angle_gamma   90.00
#
_symmetry.space_group_name_H-M   'P 1'
#
loop_
_entity.id
_entity.type
_entity.pdbx_description
1 polymer ?
#
loop_
_entity_poly.entity_id
_entity_poly.type
_entity_poly.pdbx_seq_one_letter_code
_entity_poly.pdbx_strand_id
1 'polypeptide(L)'
;MSQNNFNIEKLVKEVRILKVYAVSLTVVCILFFILAFKMQSSHEKFKEIDVERINIVEKDGTLKMVISNKERQHPGMVNHKEMKPREREAGMIFFNSLGDECGGLVYDGNEKGSGMVYSVDQRSTDQVMQLQYFEGTGSDKKRVYGLKLWDRPDDFPLEAVMKFDDSLKKLNDPVASKKAYAKLREEGKFGSERFFAGKTSNGDVGVFIRDTKGKVRLRLYVDKNNQTHIENLDENGNPVK
;
A
#
# COMPACT_ATOMS: atom_id res chain seq x y z
N MET A 1 57.68 8.90 -66.04
CA MET A 1 57.36 9.96 -65.06
C MET A 1 55.87 10.28 -64.94
N SER A 2 55.05 10.16 -66.00
CA SER A 2 53.61 10.50 -65.98
C SER A 2 52.75 9.66 -65.00
N GLN A 3 53.01 8.36 -64.88
CA GLN A 3 52.17 7.44 -64.08
C GLN A 3 52.33 7.61 -62.55
N ASN A 4 53.50 8.09 -62.10
CA ASN A 4 53.75 8.39 -60.68
C ASN A 4 53.00 9.66 -60.23
N ASN A 5 52.93 10.70 -61.08
CA ASN A 5 52.20 11.92 -60.75
C ASN A 5 50.69 11.69 -60.68
N PHE A 6 50.14 10.86 -61.58
CA PHE A 6 48.72 10.46 -61.55
C PHE A 6 48.34 9.70 -60.26
N ASN A 7 49.22 8.80 -59.79
CA ASN A 7 49.00 8.08 -58.53
C ASN A 7 49.10 9.00 -57.30
N ILE A 8 50.02 9.98 -57.32
CA ILE A 8 50.15 10.98 -56.24
C ILE A 8 48.89 11.86 -56.17
N GLU A 9 48.36 12.35 -57.29
CA GLU A 9 47.13 13.16 -57.31
C GLU A 9 45.91 12.37 -56.80
N LYS A 10 45.78 11.10 -57.19
CA LYS A 10 44.73 10.21 -56.69
C LYS A 10 44.84 9.99 -55.18
N LEU A 11 46.04 9.74 -54.67
CA LEU A 11 46.31 9.60 -53.23
C LEU A 11 45.98 10.89 -52.46
N VAL A 12 46.35 12.06 -52.98
CA VAL A 12 46.02 13.36 -52.35
C VAL A 12 44.51 13.57 -52.28
N LYS A 13 43.77 13.18 -53.33
CA LYS A 13 42.30 13.25 -53.34
C LYS A 13 41.68 12.30 -52.30
N GLU A 14 42.14 11.06 -52.23
CA GLU A 14 41.68 10.08 -51.24
C GLU A 14 41.98 10.52 -49.81
N VAL A 15 43.18 11.08 -49.55
CA VAL A 15 43.54 11.64 -48.24
C VAL A 15 42.69 12.85 -47.87
N ARG A 16 42.34 13.73 -48.83
CA ARG A 16 41.42 14.84 -48.58
C ARG A 16 40.03 14.34 -48.21
N ILE A 17 39.51 13.34 -48.92
CA ILE A 17 38.22 12.71 -48.60
C ILE A 17 38.27 12.08 -47.20
N LEU A 18 39.34 11.36 -46.87
CA LEU A 18 39.51 10.72 -45.57
C LEU A 18 39.60 11.75 -44.42
N LYS A 19 40.28 12.88 -44.63
CA LYS A 19 40.34 13.97 -43.66
C LYS A 19 38.96 14.59 -43.41
N VAL A 20 38.20 14.85 -44.48
CA VAL A 20 36.83 15.37 -44.36
C VAL A 20 35.94 14.36 -43.63
N TYR A 21 36.07 13.07 -43.93
CA TYR A 21 35.36 12.00 -43.24
C TYR A 21 35.72 11.94 -41.76
N ALA A 22 37.01 11.93 -41.42
CA ALA A 22 37.49 11.86 -40.04
C ALA A 22 37.04 13.07 -39.21
N VAL A 23 37.11 14.28 -39.77
CA VAL A 23 36.61 15.50 -39.12
C VAL A 23 35.09 15.40 -38.91
N SER A 24 34.35 14.98 -39.93
CA SER A 24 32.89 14.82 -39.83
C SER A 24 32.51 13.79 -38.76
N LEU A 25 33.18 12.64 -38.74
CA LEU A 25 32.97 11.59 -37.76
C LEU A 25 33.32 12.07 -36.35
N THR A 26 34.40 12.83 -36.19
CA THR A 26 34.80 13.41 -34.90
C THR A 26 33.75 14.39 -34.39
N VAL A 27 33.22 15.26 -35.25
CA VAL A 27 32.13 16.18 -34.91
C VAL A 27 30.88 15.41 -34.49
N VAL A 28 30.50 14.37 -35.22
CA VAL A 28 29.36 13.50 -34.88
C VAL A 28 29.58 12.81 -33.52
N CYS A 29 30.77 12.27 -33.25
CA CYS A 29 31.11 11.67 -31.97
C CYS A 29 31.04 12.68 -30.82
N ILE A 30 31.55 13.91 -31.01
CA ILE A 30 31.47 14.99 -30.01
C ILE A 30 30.00 15.36 -29.75
N LEU A 31 29.17 15.46 -30.79
CA LEU A 31 27.74 15.73 -30.66
C LEU A 31 27.03 14.62 -29.87
N PHE A 32 27.31 13.35 -30.18
CA PHE A 32 26.79 12.21 -29.41
C PHE A 32 27.24 12.26 -27.95
N PHE A 33 28.50 12.62 -27.68
CA PHE A 33 29.01 12.78 -26.32
C PHE A 33 28.25 13.89 -25.58
N ILE A 34 28.09 15.07 -26.18
CA ILE A 34 27.37 16.19 -25.55
C ILE A 34 25.89 15.84 -25.29
N LEU A 35 25.23 15.14 -26.23
CA LEU A 35 23.84 14.70 -26.09
C LEU A 35 23.69 13.63 -25.01
N ALA A 36 24.63 12.68 -24.91
CA ALA A 36 24.62 11.64 -23.88
C ALA A 36 24.80 12.22 -22.46
N PHE A 37 25.59 13.28 -22.32
CA PHE A 37 25.83 13.97 -21.05
C PHE A 37 24.78 15.04 -20.70
N LYS A 38 23.86 15.37 -21.61
CA LYS A 38 22.75 16.31 -21.36
C LYS A 38 21.59 15.73 -20.56
N MET A 39 21.77 14.57 -19.95
CA MET A 39 20.76 13.91 -19.12
C MET A 39 20.98 14.25 -17.64
N GLN A 40 20.94 15.53 -17.26
CA GLN A 40 21.12 15.95 -15.87
C GLN A 40 19.97 16.87 -15.41
N SER A 41 19.07 16.26 -14.65
CA SER A 41 18.07 16.85 -13.73
C SER A 41 17.16 17.98 -14.24
N SER A 42 16.40 17.74 -15.31
CA SER A 42 15.11 18.42 -15.45
C SER A 42 14.04 17.65 -14.69
N HIS A 43 13.16 18.35 -13.97
CA HIS A 43 11.90 17.75 -13.55
C HIS A 43 11.10 17.38 -14.81
N GLU A 44 10.85 16.09 -14.99
CA GLU A 44 9.97 15.61 -16.06
C GLU A 44 8.56 16.15 -15.81
N LYS A 45 7.96 16.74 -16.85
CA LYS A 45 6.59 17.24 -16.82
C LYS A 45 5.76 16.42 -17.78
N PHE A 46 4.86 15.63 -17.23
CA PHE A 46 3.88 14.89 -18.00
C PHE A 46 2.55 15.63 -17.97
N LYS A 47 1.80 15.58 -19.07
CA LYS A 47 0.38 15.96 -19.06
C LYS A 47 -0.46 14.83 -18.45
N GLU A 48 -0.16 13.60 -18.86
CA GLU A 48 -0.80 12.36 -18.44
C GLU A 48 0.22 11.22 -18.55
N ILE A 49 0.07 10.20 -17.71
CA ILE A 49 0.84 8.96 -17.76
C ILE A 49 -0.09 7.77 -17.58
N ASP A 50 -0.01 6.81 -18.50
CA ASP A 50 -0.71 5.52 -18.40
C ASP A 50 0.29 4.46 -17.96
N VAL A 51 0.21 4.04 -16.70
CA VAL A 51 1.14 3.08 -16.11
C VAL A 51 0.41 2.15 -15.16
N GLU A 52 0.88 0.92 -15.03
CA GLU A 52 0.32 -0.04 -14.07
C GLU A 52 0.78 0.24 -12.63
N ARG A 53 1.96 0.85 -12.47
CA ARG A 53 2.59 1.10 -11.17
C ARG A 53 3.57 2.27 -11.19
N ILE A 54 3.57 3.05 -10.12
CA ILE A 54 4.53 4.09 -9.77
C ILE A 54 5.19 3.72 -8.45
N ASN A 55 6.52 3.70 -8.41
CA ASN A 55 7.31 3.60 -7.18
C ASN A 55 7.88 4.97 -6.82
N ILE A 56 7.67 5.42 -5.59
CA ILE A 56 8.39 6.55 -5.02
C ILE A 56 9.49 5.99 -4.13
N VAL A 57 10.73 6.40 -4.42
CA VAL A 57 11.94 5.91 -3.76
C VAL A 57 12.79 7.08 -3.26
N GLU A 58 13.53 6.84 -2.18
CA GLU A 58 14.61 7.71 -1.72
C GLU A 58 15.82 7.66 -2.65
N LYS A 59 16.80 8.54 -2.43
CA LYS A 59 18.05 8.58 -3.20
C LYS A 59 18.85 7.27 -3.16
N ASP A 60 18.76 6.53 -2.07
CA ASP A 60 19.44 5.25 -1.88
C ASP A 60 18.64 4.06 -2.46
N GLY A 61 17.47 4.32 -3.06
CA GLY A 61 16.57 3.30 -3.60
C GLY A 61 15.55 2.75 -2.60
N THR A 62 15.54 3.21 -1.34
CA THR A 62 14.56 2.79 -0.34
C THR A 62 13.14 3.16 -0.79
N LEU A 63 12.23 2.19 -0.82
CA LEU A 63 10.84 2.40 -1.21
C LEU A 63 10.08 3.21 -0.15
N LYS A 64 9.30 4.20 -0.59
CA LYS A 64 8.47 5.06 0.28
C LYS A 64 6.98 5.00 -0.01
N MET A 65 6.64 4.84 -1.27
CA MET A 65 5.25 4.69 -1.67
C MET A 65 5.14 3.88 -2.94
N VAL A 66 4.09 3.07 -3.04
CA VAL A 66 3.70 2.41 -4.29
C VAL A 66 2.29 2.84 -4.63
N ILE A 67 2.06 3.33 -5.84
CA ILE A 67 0.73 3.50 -6.42
C ILE A 67 0.59 2.45 -7.52
N SER A 68 -0.41 1.58 -7.49
CA SER A 68 -0.55 0.56 -8.53
C SER A 68 -1.97 0.05 -8.71
N ASN A 69 -2.19 -0.61 -9.84
CA ASN A 69 -3.31 -1.51 -10.02
C ASN A 69 -3.20 -2.76 -9.12
N LYS A 70 -4.22 -3.63 -9.16
CA LYS A 70 -4.34 -4.87 -8.38
C LYS A 70 -3.23 -5.89 -8.69
N GLU A 71 -2.92 -6.07 -9.98
CA GLU A 71 -1.99 -7.10 -10.44
C GLU A 71 -0.53 -6.78 -10.10
N ARG A 72 -0.16 -5.49 -10.07
CA ARG A 72 1.21 -5.01 -9.80
C ARG A 72 1.42 -4.56 -8.35
N GLN A 73 0.44 -4.77 -7.47
CA GLN A 73 0.48 -4.29 -6.09
C GLN A 73 1.61 -4.90 -5.27
N HIS A 74 2.19 -4.09 -4.38
CA HIS A 74 3.26 -4.53 -3.50
C HIS A 74 2.71 -5.48 -2.42
N PRO A 75 3.30 -6.67 -2.20
CA PRO A 75 2.78 -7.63 -1.21
C PRO A 75 2.90 -7.13 0.23
N GLY A 76 3.86 -6.24 0.49
CA GLY A 76 4.11 -5.58 1.77
C GLY A 76 5.53 -5.86 2.25
N MET A 77 5.97 -5.12 3.26
CA MET A 77 7.30 -5.27 3.87
C MET A 77 7.15 -5.35 5.38
N VAL A 78 7.79 -6.33 6.00
CA VAL A 78 7.84 -6.49 7.46
C VAL A 78 9.25 -6.87 7.88
N ASN A 79 9.83 -6.14 8.84
CA ASN A 79 11.22 -6.27 9.26
C ASN A 79 12.19 -6.26 8.06
N HIS A 80 12.00 -5.29 7.15
CA HIS A 80 12.78 -5.08 5.93
C HIS A 80 12.75 -6.26 4.95
N LYS A 81 11.78 -7.18 5.09
CA LYS A 81 11.61 -8.33 4.22
C LYS A 81 10.27 -8.27 3.50
N GLU A 82 10.31 -8.60 2.21
CA GLU A 82 9.11 -8.69 1.41
C GLU A 82 8.22 -9.83 1.91
N MET A 83 6.93 -9.55 2.02
CA MET A 83 5.93 -10.56 2.35
C MET A 83 5.71 -11.51 1.17
N LYS A 84 5.18 -12.71 1.46
CA LYS A 84 4.73 -13.62 0.39
C LYS A 84 3.70 -12.91 -0.51
N PRO A 85 3.68 -13.17 -1.82
CA PRO A 85 2.66 -12.65 -2.72
C PRO A 85 1.25 -12.91 -2.18
N ARG A 86 0.40 -11.89 -2.26
CA ARG A 86 -1.00 -11.95 -1.82
C ARG A 86 -1.85 -11.04 -2.69
N GLU A 87 -3.12 -11.39 -2.83
CA GLU A 87 -4.09 -10.51 -3.48
C GLU A 87 -4.36 -9.28 -2.61
N ARG A 88 -4.35 -8.11 -3.25
CA ARG A 88 -4.62 -6.80 -2.65
C ARG A 88 -5.32 -5.94 -3.67
N GLU A 89 -6.19 -5.04 -3.22
CA GLU A 89 -6.82 -4.10 -4.14
C GLU A 89 -5.82 -3.04 -4.65
N ALA A 90 -6.20 -2.41 -5.76
CA ALA A 90 -5.49 -1.26 -6.30
C ALA A 90 -5.45 -0.11 -5.28
N GLY A 91 -4.40 0.70 -5.35
CA GLY A 91 -4.26 1.84 -4.45
C GLY A 91 -2.82 2.23 -4.15
N MET A 92 -2.66 2.89 -3.00
CA MET A 92 -1.41 3.47 -2.52
C MET A 92 -0.95 2.78 -1.23
N ILE A 93 0.29 2.28 -1.19
CA ILE A 93 0.89 1.66 0.00
C ILE A 93 2.08 2.50 0.46
N PHE A 94 2.16 2.78 1.77
CA PHE A 94 3.21 3.60 2.38
C PHE A 94 4.24 2.74 3.10
N PHE A 95 5.50 3.17 3.03
CA PHE A 95 6.63 2.53 3.70
C PHE A 95 7.37 3.54 4.58
N ASN A 96 7.72 3.12 5.79
CA ASN A 96 8.43 3.96 6.74
C ASN A 96 9.95 4.02 6.42
N SER A 97 10.75 4.72 7.25
CA SER A 97 12.22 4.83 7.04
C SER A 97 13.01 3.56 7.36
N LEU A 98 12.35 2.55 7.91
CA LEU A 98 12.89 1.20 8.04
C LEU A 98 12.46 0.32 6.84
N GLY A 99 11.77 0.87 5.86
CA GLY A 99 11.30 0.12 4.70
C GLY A 99 10.16 -0.84 5.00
N ASP A 100 9.55 -0.79 6.18
CA ASP A 100 8.35 -1.58 6.51
C ASP A 100 7.09 -0.87 6.04
N GLU A 101 6.08 -1.65 5.61
CA GLU A 101 4.75 -1.13 5.31
C GLU A 101 4.16 -0.48 6.57
N CYS A 102 3.56 0.71 6.43
CA CYS A 102 2.98 1.45 7.55
C CYS A 102 1.58 2.00 7.26
N GLY A 103 0.86 1.31 6.39
CA GLY A 103 -0.51 1.63 5.99
C GLY A 103 -0.66 1.85 4.48
N GLY A 104 -1.87 2.25 4.09
CA GLY A 104 -2.21 2.43 2.68
C GLY A 104 -3.61 2.99 2.48
N LEU A 105 -3.89 3.45 1.26
CA LEU A 105 -5.23 3.72 0.77
C LEU A 105 -5.52 2.72 -0.35
N VAL A 106 -6.46 1.82 -0.13
CA VAL A 106 -6.94 0.89 -1.15
C VAL A 106 -8.40 1.14 -1.44
N TYR A 107 -8.79 1.08 -2.70
CA TYR A 107 -10.16 1.28 -3.14
C TYR A 107 -10.43 0.43 -4.38
N ASP A 108 -11.45 -0.41 -4.31
CA ASP A 108 -12.03 -1.07 -5.49
C ASP A 108 -13.56 -1.12 -5.42
N GLY A 109 -14.19 -1.39 -6.56
CA GLY A 109 -15.62 -1.59 -6.67
C GLY A 109 -16.03 -2.34 -7.94
N ASN A 110 -16.84 -3.38 -7.78
CA ASN A 110 -17.34 -4.23 -8.85
C ASN A 110 -18.76 -4.75 -8.54
N GLU A 111 -19.27 -5.67 -9.36
CA GLU A 111 -20.60 -6.27 -9.19
C GLU A 111 -20.81 -7.01 -7.86
N LYS A 112 -19.71 -7.35 -7.15
CA LYS A 112 -19.70 -8.01 -5.85
C LYS A 112 -19.65 -7.03 -4.67
N GLY A 113 -19.57 -5.72 -4.93
CA GLY A 113 -19.58 -4.69 -3.91
C GLY A 113 -18.52 -3.61 -4.14
N SER A 114 -18.39 -2.70 -3.19
CA SER A 114 -17.36 -1.66 -3.20
C SER A 114 -16.75 -1.49 -1.83
N GLY A 115 -15.47 -1.17 -1.78
CA GLY A 115 -14.75 -1.04 -0.52
C GLY A 115 -13.59 -0.07 -0.64
N MET A 116 -13.47 0.82 0.34
CA MET A 116 -12.32 1.71 0.49
C MET A 116 -11.80 1.61 1.92
N VAL A 117 -10.48 1.50 2.06
CA VAL A 117 -9.82 1.54 3.37
C VAL A 117 -8.60 2.45 3.25
N TYR A 118 -8.57 3.50 4.06
CA TYR A 118 -7.34 4.18 4.44
C TYR A 118 -6.90 3.65 5.80
N SER A 119 -5.74 3.01 5.85
CA SER A 119 -5.15 2.43 7.05
C SER A 119 -3.87 3.13 7.47
N VAL A 120 -3.65 3.19 8.78
CA VAL A 120 -2.39 3.59 9.41
C VAL A 120 -1.98 2.49 10.38
N ASP A 121 -0.78 1.94 10.19
CA ASP A 121 -0.27 0.85 11.00
C ASP A 121 0.57 1.37 12.18
N GLN A 122 0.44 0.74 13.34
CA GLN A 122 1.38 0.93 14.44
C GLN A 122 2.66 0.15 14.13
N ARG A 123 3.82 0.76 14.39
CA ARG A 123 5.14 0.17 14.15
C ARG A 123 5.21 -1.29 14.61
N SER A 124 5.67 -2.17 13.72
CA SER A 124 5.87 -3.61 13.97
C SER A 124 4.59 -4.40 14.31
N THR A 125 3.41 -3.77 14.25
CA THR A 125 2.11 -4.38 14.50
C THR A 125 1.16 -4.03 13.35
N ASP A 126 -0.14 -4.25 13.54
CA ASP A 126 -1.16 -4.03 12.52
C ASP A 126 -1.81 -2.63 12.62
N GLN A 127 -2.90 -2.39 11.88
CA GLN A 127 -3.60 -1.10 11.86
C GLN A 127 -3.98 -0.57 13.25
N VAL A 128 -3.61 0.66 13.57
CA VAL A 128 -4.09 1.39 14.76
C VAL A 128 -5.29 2.29 14.43
N MET A 129 -5.42 2.69 13.16
CA MET A 129 -6.50 3.55 12.68
C MET A 129 -6.93 3.14 11.27
N GLN A 130 -8.24 3.20 11.01
CA GLN A 130 -8.80 3.06 9.66
C GLN A 130 -9.97 4.01 9.42
N LEU A 131 -9.96 4.69 8.28
CA LEU A 131 -11.17 5.23 7.67
C LEU A 131 -11.64 4.22 6.62
N GLN A 132 -12.86 3.72 6.76
CA GLN A 132 -13.35 2.62 5.92
C GLN A 132 -14.73 2.91 5.33
N TYR A 133 -14.99 2.31 4.17
CA TYR A 133 -16.28 2.20 3.53
C TYR A 133 -16.41 0.79 2.95
N PHE A 134 -17.58 0.18 3.12
CA PHE A 134 -17.95 -1.10 2.54
C PHE A 134 -19.40 -1.04 2.08
N GLU A 135 -19.64 -1.55 0.88
CA GLU A 135 -20.95 -1.68 0.26
C GLU A 135 -21.09 -3.08 -0.32
N GLY A 136 -22.08 -3.82 0.15
CA GLY A 136 -22.42 -5.13 -0.39
C GLY A 136 -23.32 -5.04 -1.63
N THR A 137 -23.79 -6.20 -2.08
CA THR A 137 -24.65 -6.34 -3.26
C THR A 137 -26.14 -6.44 -2.90
N GLY A 138 -27.00 -6.41 -3.91
CA GLY A 138 -28.45 -6.58 -3.75
C GLY A 138 -29.21 -5.28 -3.49
N SER A 139 -30.50 -5.42 -3.16
CA SER A 139 -31.40 -4.28 -2.91
C SER A 139 -31.11 -3.58 -1.58
N ASP A 140 -30.73 -4.33 -0.55
CA ASP A 140 -30.20 -3.80 0.70
C ASP A 140 -28.68 -3.97 0.74
N LYS A 141 -27.96 -2.94 0.30
CA LYS A 141 -26.51 -2.96 0.14
C LYS A 141 -25.71 -3.01 1.45
N LYS A 142 -26.36 -3.01 2.63
CA LYS A 142 -25.71 -3.10 3.96
C LYS A 142 -24.48 -2.19 4.14
N ARG A 143 -24.57 -0.95 3.65
CA ARG A 143 -23.45 0.01 3.67
C ARG A 143 -22.93 0.26 5.08
N VAL A 144 -21.63 0.06 5.26
CA VAL A 144 -20.86 0.40 6.46
C VAL A 144 -19.84 1.46 6.09
N TYR A 145 -19.69 2.49 6.91
CA TYR A 145 -18.61 3.47 6.74
C TYR A 145 -18.27 4.13 8.06
N GLY A 146 -17.04 4.59 8.21
CA GLY A 146 -16.64 5.35 9.40
C GLY A 146 -15.18 5.23 9.77
N LEU A 147 -14.83 5.89 10.88
CA LEU A 147 -13.52 5.83 11.50
C LEU A 147 -13.49 4.72 12.56
N LYS A 148 -12.45 3.89 12.57
CA LYS A 148 -12.14 2.96 13.64
C LYS A 148 -10.75 3.20 14.20
N LEU A 149 -10.60 3.04 15.51
CA LEU A 149 -9.34 3.11 16.24
C LEU A 149 -9.16 1.86 17.10
N TRP A 150 -7.93 1.36 17.18
CA TRP A 150 -7.56 0.17 17.96
C TRP A 150 -6.41 0.48 18.92
N ASP A 151 -6.37 -0.26 20.03
CA ASP A 151 -5.13 -0.44 20.81
C ASP A 151 -4.45 -1.71 20.30
N ARG A 152 -3.14 -1.67 19.99
CA ARG A 152 -2.33 -2.88 19.69
C ARG A 152 -1.22 -3.09 20.73
N PRO A 153 -1.00 -4.33 21.18
CA PRO A 153 0.11 -4.63 22.07
C PRO A 153 1.43 -4.69 21.31
N ASP A 154 2.51 -4.18 21.89
CA ASP A 154 3.85 -4.28 21.31
C ASP A 154 4.46 -5.69 21.47
N ASP A 155 3.93 -6.50 22.40
CA ASP A 155 4.49 -7.80 22.79
C ASP A 155 4.09 -8.97 21.87
N PHE A 156 3.29 -8.70 20.84
CA PHE A 156 2.88 -9.67 19.83
C PHE A 156 2.93 -9.03 18.43
N PRO A 157 4.15 -8.82 17.89
CA PRO A 157 4.33 -8.11 16.62
C PRO A 157 3.77 -8.90 15.43
N LEU A 158 3.60 -8.20 14.30
CA LEU A 158 3.04 -8.76 13.07
C LEU A 158 3.77 -10.03 12.59
N GLU A 159 5.10 -10.10 12.76
CA GLU A 159 5.86 -11.31 12.43
C GLU A 159 5.44 -12.52 13.29
N ALA A 160 5.14 -12.30 14.58
CA ALA A 160 4.65 -13.36 15.46
C ALA A 160 3.25 -13.82 15.06
N VAL A 161 2.37 -12.89 14.68
CA VAL A 161 1.05 -13.18 14.11
C VAL A 161 1.18 -14.04 12.85
N MET A 162 2.07 -13.67 11.93
CA MET A 162 2.29 -14.41 10.68
C MET A 162 2.83 -15.83 10.94
N LYS A 163 3.77 -16.00 11.87
CA LYS A 163 4.28 -17.33 12.25
C LYS A 163 3.20 -18.19 12.89
N PHE A 164 2.36 -17.58 13.74
CA PHE A 164 1.22 -18.26 14.34
C PHE A 164 0.23 -18.73 13.26
N ASP A 165 -0.16 -17.87 12.34
CA ASP A 165 -1.05 -18.20 11.22
C ASP A 165 -0.49 -19.31 10.33
N ASP A 166 0.81 -19.24 9.98
CA ASP A 166 1.48 -20.27 9.19
C ASP A 166 1.52 -21.62 9.93
N SER A 167 1.63 -21.62 11.26
CA SER A 167 1.59 -22.85 12.07
C SER A 167 0.20 -23.49 12.07
N LEU A 168 -0.86 -22.68 12.15
CA LEU A 168 -2.24 -23.18 12.13
C LEU A 168 -2.63 -23.73 10.76
N LYS A 169 -2.19 -23.06 9.67
CA LYS A 169 -2.39 -23.57 8.31
C LYS A 169 -1.72 -24.93 8.10
N LYS A 170 -0.53 -25.14 8.67
CA LYS A 170 0.16 -26.44 8.62
C LYS A 170 -0.53 -27.53 9.45
N LEU A 171 -1.14 -27.15 10.57
CA LEU A 171 -1.90 -28.07 11.41
C LEU A 171 -3.14 -28.61 10.69
N ASN A 172 -3.77 -27.78 9.83
CA ASN A 172 -4.96 -28.12 9.04
C ASN A 172 -6.13 -28.67 9.90
N ASP A 173 -6.28 -28.14 11.11
CA ASP A 173 -7.37 -28.47 12.03
C ASP A 173 -8.19 -27.21 12.34
N PRO A 174 -9.41 -27.08 11.79
CA PRO A 174 -10.26 -25.91 12.02
C PRO A 174 -10.68 -25.71 13.48
N VAL A 175 -10.89 -26.79 14.24
CA VAL A 175 -11.36 -26.72 15.63
C VAL A 175 -10.22 -26.25 16.53
N ALA A 176 -9.04 -26.84 16.36
CA ALA A 176 -7.84 -26.41 17.09
C ALA A 176 -7.47 -24.97 16.73
N SER A 177 -7.54 -24.60 15.45
CA SER A 177 -7.27 -23.24 14.98
C SER A 177 -8.21 -22.22 15.63
N LYS A 178 -9.53 -22.50 15.62
CA LYS A 178 -10.52 -21.62 16.27
C LYS A 178 -10.24 -21.44 17.76
N LYS A 179 -9.90 -22.52 18.46
CA LYS A 179 -9.56 -22.48 19.89
C LYS A 179 -8.29 -21.65 20.14
N ALA A 180 -7.28 -21.79 19.28
CA ALA A 180 -6.03 -21.04 19.40
C ALA A 180 -6.23 -19.53 19.19
N TYR A 181 -7.00 -19.13 18.17
CA TYR A 181 -7.37 -17.72 17.97
C TYR A 181 -8.18 -17.15 19.12
N ALA A 182 -9.13 -17.91 19.68
CA ALA A 182 -9.92 -17.48 20.82
C ALA A 182 -9.04 -17.19 22.04
N LYS A 183 -8.09 -18.09 22.34
CA LYS A 183 -7.14 -17.91 23.43
C LYS A 183 -6.30 -16.64 23.26
N LEU A 184 -5.68 -16.43 22.09
CA LEU A 184 -4.88 -15.21 21.85
C LEU A 184 -5.71 -13.93 21.91
N ARG A 185 -6.99 -13.98 21.51
CA ARG A 185 -7.92 -12.85 21.65
C ARG A 185 -8.22 -12.55 23.11
N GLU A 186 -8.46 -13.57 23.93
CA GLU A 186 -8.67 -13.41 25.38
C GLU A 186 -7.42 -12.85 26.08
N GLU A 187 -6.24 -13.25 25.62
CA GLU A 187 -4.94 -12.70 26.05
C GLU A 187 -4.66 -11.29 25.48
N GLY A 188 -5.54 -10.75 24.63
CA GLY A 188 -5.41 -9.41 24.06
C GLY A 188 -4.35 -9.27 22.96
N LYS A 189 -3.81 -10.38 22.44
CA LYS A 189 -2.64 -10.41 21.54
C LYS A 189 -2.89 -9.81 20.17
N PHE A 190 -4.13 -9.77 19.73
CA PHE A 190 -4.51 -9.11 18.47
C PHE A 190 -4.92 -7.64 18.66
N GLY A 191 -4.85 -7.10 19.87
CA GLY A 191 -5.39 -5.78 20.18
C GLY A 191 -6.92 -5.75 20.28
N SER A 192 -7.46 -4.55 20.53
CA SER A 192 -8.90 -4.34 20.72
C SER A 192 -9.36 -3.07 20.02
N GLU A 193 -10.53 -3.13 19.36
CA GLU A 193 -11.17 -1.91 18.84
C GLU A 193 -11.59 -1.05 20.03
N ARG A 194 -11.23 0.22 20.02
CA ARG A 194 -11.54 1.18 21.10
C ARG A 194 -12.63 2.15 20.74
N PHE A 195 -12.72 2.48 19.45
CA PHE A 195 -13.60 3.52 18.97
C PHE A 195 -14.10 3.18 17.59
N PHE A 196 -15.39 3.42 17.37
CA PHE A 196 -16.00 3.49 16.05
C PHE A 196 -16.89 4.72 15.96
N ALA A 197 -16.77 5.49 14.88
CA ALA A 197 -17.70 6.55 14.53
C ALA A 197 -18.14 6.40 13.07
N GLY A 198 -19.42 6.15 12.85
CA GLY A 198 -19.98 5.98 11.51
C GLY A 198 -21.26 5.14 11.48
N LYS A 199 -21.56 4.60 10.30
CA LYS A 199 -22.73 3.76 10.06
C LYS A 199 -22.40 2.28 10.15
N THR A 200 -23.17 1.53 10.93
CA THR A 200 -23.10 0.07 11.05
C THR A 200 -23.92 -0.64 9.97
N SER A 201 -23.71 -1.95 9.81
CA SER A 201 -24.48 -2.79 8.87
C SER A 201 -25.97 -2.88 9.24
N ASN A 202 -26.31 -2.61 10.50
CA ASN A 202 -27.69 -2.65 10.99
C ASN A 202 -28.45 -1.35 10.72
N GLY A 203 -27.76 -0.32 10.21
CA GLY A 203 -28.33 0.99 9.89
C GLY A 203 -28.03 2.07 10.92
N ASP A 204 -27.56 1.69 12.11
CA ASP A 204 -27.26 2.63 13.20
C ASP A 204 -26.10 3.55 12.81
N VAL A 205 -26.26 4.85 13.03
CA VAL A 205 -25.23 5.87 12.79
C VAL A 205 -24.85 6.52 14.11
N GLY A 206 -23.59 6.43 14.50
CA GLY A 206 -23.17 6.99 15.78
C GLY A 206 -21.75 6.69 16.18
N VAL A 207 -21.50 6.84 17.48
CA VAL A 207 -20.21 6.65 18.15
C VAL A 207 -20.32 5.53 19.17
N PHE A 208 -19.36 4.61 19.12
CA PHE A 208 -19.31 3.40 19.94
C PHE A 208 -17.94 3.30 20.59
N ILE A 209 -17.90 3.41 21.91
CA ILE A 209 -16.66 3.38 22.70
C ILE A 209 -16.56 2.06 23.44
N ARG A 210 -15.39 1.45 23.41
CA ARG A 210 -15.09 0.16 24.02
C ARG A 210 -14.05 0.28 25.12
N ASP A 211 -14.07 -0.65 26.08
CA ASP A 211 -13.02 -0.82 27.08
C ASP A 211 -11.75 -1.47 26.49
N THR A 212 -10.73 -1.68 27.33
CA THR A 212 -9.44 -2.29 26.95
C THR A 212 -9.56 -3.76 26.51
N LYS A 213 -10.70 -4.41 26.75
CA LYS A 213 -11.01 -5.77 26.30
C LYS A 213 -11.88 -5.76 25.03
N GLY A 214 -12.15 -4.59 24.45
CA GLY A 214 -13.00 -4.44 23.27
C GLY A 214 -14.50 -4.54 23.54
N LYS A 215 -14.94 -4.55 24.82
CA LYS A 215 -16.37 -4.57 25.16
C LYS A 215 -16.94 -3.15 25.10
N VAL A 216 -18.07 -2.98 24.44
CA VAL A 216 -18.74 -1.67 24.32
C VAL A 216 -19.17 -1.18 25.71
N ARG A 217 -18.89 0.09 26.01
CA ARG A 217 -19.22 0.77 27.27
C ARG A 217 -20.11 1.99 27.09
N LEU A 218 -20.07 2.61 25.92
CA LEU A 218 -20.93 3.73 25.57
C LEU A 218 -21.37 3.60 24.11
N ARG A 219 -22.67 3.79 23.87
CA ARG A 219 -23.26 3.96 22.54
C ARG A 219 -24.01 5.29 22.48
N LEU A 220 -23.68 6.11 21.49
CA LEU A 220 -24.40 7.35 21.16
C LEU A 220 -24.75 7.28 19.68
N TYR A 221 -26.01 7.03 19.34
CA TYR A 221 -26.37 6.75 17.94
C TYR A 221 -27.83 7.09 17.61
N VAL A 222 -28.09 7.21 16.31
CA VAL A 222 -29.42 7.22 15.71
C VAL A 222 -29.66 5.87 15.07
N ASP A 223 -30.75 5.21 15.41
CA ASP A 223 -31.09 3.90 14.86
C ASP A 223 -31.74 3.98 13.47
N LYS A 224 -31.97 2.82 12.85
CA LYS A 224 -32.63 2.71 11.55
C LYS A 224 -34.07 3.29 11.49
N ASN A 225 -34.70 3.53 12.63
CA ASN A 225 -36.03 4.11 12.76
C ASN A 225 -35.98 5.61 13.09
N ASN A 226 -34.80 6.24 13.03
CA ASN A 226 -34.53 7.62 13.40
C ASN A 226 -34.75 7.95 14.89
N GLN A 227 -34.66 6.97 15.79
CA GLN A 227 -34.69 7.22 17.23
C GLN A 227 -33.27 7.47 17.75
N THR A 228 -33.14 8.43 18.66
CA THR A 228 -31.87 8.79 19.31
C THR A 228 -31.64 7.96 20.56
N HIS A 229 -30.44 7.42 20.72
CA HIS A 229 -30.06 6.55 21.84
C HIS A 229 -28.76 7.03 22.50
N ILE A 230 -28.73 7.02 23.82
CA ILE A 230 -27.53 7.16 24.65
C ILE A 230 -27.54 6.04 25.68
N GLU A 231 -26.58 5.14 25.61
CA GLU A 231 -26.57 3.94 26.44
C GLU A 231 -25.20 3.72 27.08
N ASN A 232 -25.17 3.72 28.40
CA ASN A 232 -24.03 3.28 29.20
C ASN A 232 -24.16 1.78 29.46
N LEU A 233 -23.09 1.00 29.25
CA LEU A 233 -23.10 -0.44 29.45
C LEU A 233 -22.11 -0.86 30.54
N ASP A 234 -22.48 -1.86 31.34
CA ASP A 234 -21.60 -2.47 32.34
C ASP A 234 -20.55 -3.40 31.71
N GLU A 235 -19.79 -4.10 32.54
CA GLU A 235 -18.77 -5.07 32.09
C GLU A 235 -19.31 -6.33 31.42
N ASN A 236 -20.60 -6.59 31.57
CA ASN A 236 -21.31 -7.70 30.97
C ASN A 236 -22.09 -7.27 29.71
N GLY A 237 -22.12 -5.96 29.41
CA GLY A 237 -22.83 -5.39 28.27
C GLY A 237 -24.29 -5.04 28.56
N ASN A 238 -24.69 -4.99 29.83
CA ASN A 238 -26.06 -4.60 30.23
C ASN A 238 -26.16 -3.08 30.41
N PRO A 239 -27.30 -2.46 30.08
CA PRO A 239 -27.53 -1.05 30.35
C PRO A 239 -27.40 -0.71 31.85
N VAL A 240 -26.61 0.32 32.15
CA VAL A 240 -26.52 0.93 33.48
C VAL A 240 -27.66 1.95 33.59
N LYS A 241 -28.47 1.83 34.64
CA LYS A 241 -29.54 2.79 34.98
C LYS A 241 -28.98 4.04 35.63
#